data_AF-A0AB33IKQ3-F1
#
_entry.id   AF-A0AB33IKQ3-F1
#
_cell.length_a   1.000
_cell.length_b   1.000
_cell.length_c   1.000
_cell.angle_alpha   90.00
_cell.angle_beta   90.00
_cell.angle_gamma   90.00
#
_symmetry.space_group_name_H-M   'P 1'
#
loop_
_entity.id
_entity.type
_entity.pdbx_description
1 polymer ?
#
loop_
_entity_poly.entity_id
_entity_poly.type
_entity_poly.pdbx_seq_one_letter_code
_entity_poly.pdbx_strand_id
1 'polypeptide(L)'
;MTKLRITEIPDEKPVRVTVDLPADLHRDLVTYAALVSQNGQPVEPARLVPHMIRGFITSDRAFRKLRQGPRRAAVKTQPPAAPENE
;
A
#
# COMPACT_ATOMS: atom_id res chain seq x y z
N MET A 1 -12.38 9.09 19.58
CA MET A 1 -10.96 8.84 19.89
C MET A 1 -10.22 8.57 18.59
N THR A 2 -9.42 9.53 18.14
CA THR A 2 -8.70 9.53 16.86
C THR A 2 -7.46 8.65 16.94
N LYS A 3 -7.58 7.38 16.55
CA LYS A 3 -6.44 6.46 16.46
C LYS A 3 -5.65 6.76 15.19
N LEU A 4 -4.35 7.06 15.33
CA LEU A 4 -3.44 7.23 14.20
C LEU A 4 -3.29 5.92 13.43
N ARG A 5 -3.17 6.02 12.10
CA ARG A 5 -3.13 4.85 11.21
C ARG A 5 -1.79 4.13 11.19
N ILE A 6 -0.73 4.79 11.64
CA ILE A 6 0.62 4.22 11.74
C ILE A 6 0.88 3.92 13.21
N THR A 7 1.08 2.64 13.51
CA THR A 7 1.35 2.18 14.88
C THR A 7 2.79 1.67 15.03
N GLU A 8 3.39 1.13 13.98
CA GLU A 8 4.75 0.57 13.96
C GLU A 8 5.41 0.74 12.58
N ILE A 9 6.74 0.85 12.56
CA ILE A 9 7.58 1.06 11.37
C ILE A 9 8.35 -0.25 11.08
N PRO A 10 7.91 -1.09 10.12
CA PRO A 10 8.67 -2.28 9.72
C PRO A 10 10.03 -1.97 9.08
N ASP A 11 11.02 -2.81 9.36
CA ASP A 11 12.38 -2.75 8.81
C ASP A 11 12.47 -3.62 7.54
N GLU A 12 12.56 -2.98 6.36
CA GLU A 12 12.61 -3.62 5.04
C GLU A 12 13.79 -3.09 4.22
N LYS A 13 14.37 -3.91 3.32
CA LYS A 13 15.49 -3.49 2.44
C LYS A 13 15.06 -2.29 1.58
N PRO A 14 15.64 -1.09 1.78
CA PRO A 14 15.11 0.13 1.18
C PRO A 14 15.58 0.30 -0.26
N VAL A 15 14.69 0.81 -1.11
CA VAL A 15 15.03 1.41 -2.41
C VAL A 15 14.98 2.93 -2.23
N ARG A 16 16.09 3.62 -2.56
CA ARG A 16 16.16 5.07 -2.39
C ARG A 16 15.47 5.79 -3.56
N VAL A 17 14.53 6.66 -3.21
CA VAL A 17 13.80 7.53 -4.14
C VAL A 17 13.88 8.96 -3.58
N THR A 18 14.19 9.93 -4.42
CA THR A 18 14.18 11.36 -4.07
C THR A 18 12.90 11.98 -4.57
N VAL A 19 12.21 12.73 -3.71
CA VAL A 19 10.95 13.43 -4.03
C VAL A 19 10.98 14.82 -3.42
N ASP A 20 10.40 15.78 -4.12
CA ASP A 20 10.15 17.12 -3.59
C ASP A 20 8.78 17.15 -2.90
N LEU A 21 8.74 17.68 -1.68
CA LEU A 21 7.51 17.85 -0.92
C LEU A 21 7.16 19.34 -0.84
N PRO A 22 5.87 19.70 -1.03
CA PRO A 22 5.37 21.01 -0.64
C PRO A 22 5.72 21.35 0.82
N ALA A 23 6.01 22.62 1.09
CA ALA A 23 6.50 23.06 2.41
C ALA A 23 5.46 22.87 3.52
N ASP A 24 4.18 23.06 3.21
CA ASP A 24 3.04 22.78 4.08
C ASP A 24 2.96 21.28 4.41
N LEU A 25 3.06 20.41 3.40
CA LEU A 25 3.05 18.96 3.60
C LEU A 25 4.21 18.49 4.48
N HIS A 26 5.40 19.06 4.32
CA HIS A 26 6.54 18.74 5.20
C HIS A 26 6.26 19.13 6.67
N ARG A 27 5.67 20.31 6.91
CA ARG A 27 5.30 20.76 8.28
C ARG A 27 4.28 19.84 8.92
N ASP A 28 3.28 19.41 8.15
CA ASP A 28 2.27 18.46 8.62
C ASP A 28 2.89 17.10 8.93
N LEU A 29 3.84 16.64 8.10
CA LEU A 29 4.55 15.37 8.33
C LEU A 29 5.42 15.41 9.60
N VAL A 30 6.10 16.52 9.87
CA VAL A 30 6.84 16.74 11.12
C VAL A 30 5.90 16.68 12.32
N THR A 31 4.75 17.35 12.23
CA THR A 31 3.73 17.33 13.30
C THR A 31 3.19 15.92 13.51
N TYR A 32 2.89 15.20 12.43
CA TYR A 32 2.42 13.83 12.48
C TYR A 32 3.45 12.90 13.14
N ALA A 33 4.72 13.05 12.80
CA ALA A 33 5.81 12.26 13.40
C ALA A 33 5.91 12.47 14.91
N ALA A 34 5.78 13.73 15.38
CA ALA A 34 5.75 14.05 16.80
C ALA A 34 4.58 13.39 17.53
N LEU A 35 3.42 13.25 16.88
CA LEU A 35 2.24 12.61 17.46
C LEU A 35 2.31 11.06 17.47
N VAL A 36 3.05 10.46 16.54
CA VAL A 36 3.21 8.99 16.44
C VAL A 36 4.27 8.45 17.39
N SER A 37 5.18 9.27 17.92
CA SER A 37 6.21 8.89 18.88
C SER A 37 5.62 8.25 20.15
N GLN A 38 5.43 6.92 20.14
CA GLN A 38 4.75 6.19 21.22
C GLN A 38 5.60 6.05 22.49
N ASN A 39 6.92 6.26 22.43
CA ASN A 39 7.83 6.00 23.55
C ASN A 39 8.83 7.15 23.79
N GLY A 40 8.48 8.38 23.40
CA GLY A 40 9.35 9.56 23.53
C GLY A 40 10.56 9.57 22.58
N GLN A 41 10.70 8.57 21.71
CA GLN A 41 11.72 8.57 20.66
C GLN A 41 11.24 9.39 19.46
N PRO A 42 12.01 10.39 19.00
CA PRO A 42 11.64 11.17 17.83
C PRO A 42 11.59 10.27 16.60
N VAL A 43 10.44 10.25 15.92
CA VAL A 43 10.31 9.59 14.63
C VAL A 43 10.77 10.57 13.55
N GLU A 44 11.72 10.15 12.73
CA GLU A 44 12.13 10.91 11.55
C GLU A 44 10.97 10.99 10.55
N PRO A 45 10.54 12.19 10.11
CA PRO A 45 9.38 12.36 9.21
C PRO A 45 9.47 11.51 7.93
N ALA A 46 10.67 11.41 7.36
CA ALA A 46 10.94 10.63 6.15
C ALA A 46 10.63 9.13 6.33
N ARG A 47 10.75 8.58 7.54
CA ARG A 47 10.43 7.18 7.82
C ARG A 47 8.94 6.88 7.75
N LEU A 48 8.08 7.88 7.90
CA LEU A 48 6.63 7.70 7.78
C LEU A 48 6.18 7.54 6.33
N VAL A 49 6.87 8.17 5.38
CA VAL A 49 6.46 8.25 3.97
C VAL A 49 6.23 6.86 3.36
N PRO A 50 7.15 5.88 3.49
CA PRO A 50 6.90 4.53 2.97
C PRO A 50 5.66 3.86 3.57
N HIS A 51 5.40 4.02 4.88
CA HIS A 51 4.23 3.43 5.54
C HIS A 51 2.92 4.09 5.09
N MET A 52 2.92 5.41 4.94
CA MET A 52 1.76 6.14 4.43
C MET A 52 1.40 5.71 3.02
N ILE A 53 2.42 5.64 2.13
CA ILE A 53 2.23 5.19 0.74
C ILE A 53 1.73 3.73 0.71
N ARG A 54 2.32 2.84 1.53
CA ARG A 54 1.89 1.46 1.61
C ARG A 54 0.45 1.32 2.08
N GLY A 55 0.06 2.07 3.11
CA GLY A 55 -1.31 2.11 3.61
C GLY A 55 -2.28 2.62 2.56
N PHE A 56 -1.91 3.67 1.82
CA PHE A 56 -2.71 4.20 0.71
C PHE A 56 -2.92 3.14 -0.39
N ILE A 57 -1.83 2.59 -0.94
CA ILE A 57 -1.88 1.57 -2.01
C ILE A 57 -2.69 0.33 -1.58
N THR A 58 -2.54 -0.10 -0.32
CA THR A 58 -3.23 -1.29 0.20
C THR A 58 -4.73 -1.05 0.42
N SER A 59 -5.12 0.17 0.77
CA SER A 59 -6.52 0.54 1.04
C SER A 59 -7.31 0.94 -0.20
N ASP A 60 -6.64 1.32 -1.29
CA ASP A 60 -7.31 1.71 -2.54
C ASP A 60 -7.94 0.49 -3.23
N ARG A 61 -9.27 0.38 -3.14
CA ARG A 61 -10.05 -0.70 -3.77
C ARG A 61 -10.02 -0.64 -5.29
N ALA A 62 -10.02 0.56 -5.88
CA ALA A 62 -9.99 0.70 -7.33
C ALA A 62 -8.64 0.22 -7.87
N PHE A 63 -7.56 0.64 -7.24
CA PHE A 63 -6.21 0.13 -7.52
C PHE A 63 -6.15 -1.40 -7.42
N ARG A 64 -6.70 -1.99 -6.35
CA ARG A 64 -6.72 -3.46 -6.16
C ARG A 64 -7.48 -4.20 -7.25
N LYS A 65 -8.58 -3.64 -7.76
CA LYS A 65 -9.36 -4.23 -8.86
C LYS A 65 -8.57 -4.19 -10.16
N LEU A 66 -8.00 -3.04 -10.50
CA LEU A 66 -7.23 -2.85 -11.74
C LEU A 66 -5.94 -3.68 -11.75
N ARG A 67 -5.26 -3.81 -10.60
CA ARG A 67 -4.03 -4.61 -10.48
C ARG A 67 -4.23 -6.11 -10.72
N GLN A 68 -5.43 -6.65 -10.43
CA GLN A 68 -5.70 -8.08 -10.64
C GLN A 68 -5.82 -8.46 -12.12
N GLY A 69 -5.78 -7.47 -13.02
CA GLY A 69 -6.08 -7.64 -14.44
C GLY A 69 -7.49 -8.20 -14.64
N PRO A 70 -7.94 -8.40 -15.88
CA PRO A 70 -8.88 -9.48 -16.11
C PRO A 70 -8.13 -10.74 -15.69
N ARG A 71 -8.42 -11.29 -14.49
CA ARG A 71 -8.15 -12.70 -14.23
C ARG A 71 -8.71 -13.39 -15.47
N ARG A 72 -7.84 -13.96 -16.31
CA ARG A 72 -8.24 -14.88 -17.38
C ARG A 72 -9.32 -15.73 -16.74
N ALA A 73 -10.56 -15.52 -17.17
CA ALA A 73 -11.65 -16.39 -16.78
C ALA A 73 -11.08 -17.78 -16.96
N ALA A 74 -10.96 -18.54 -15.86
CA ALA A 74 -10.42 -19.88 -15.90
C ALA A 74 -11.09 -20.52 -17.12
N VAL A 75 -10.27 -20.83 -18.14
CA VAL A 75 -10.75 -21.43 -19.36
C VAL A 75 -11.52 -22.64 -18.86
N LYS A 76 -12.86 -22.58 -18.96
CA LYS A 76 -13.67 -23.78 -18.86
C LYS A 76 -13.22 -24.58 -20.07
N THR A 77 -12.21 -25.42 -19.88
CA THR A 77 -11.88 -26.50 -20.81
C THR A 77 -13.09 -27.40 -20.78
N GLN A 78 -14.06 -27.06 -21.62
CA GLN A 78 -15.09 -27.98 -22.03
C GLN A 78 -14.34 -29.11 -22.76
N PRO A 79 -14.45 -30.38 -22.31
CA PRO A 79 -13.84 -31.47 -23.05
C PRO A 79 -14.49 -31.51 -24.44
N PRO A 80 -13.74 -31.81 -25.51
CA PRO A 80 -14.34 -31.97 -26.83
C PRO A 80 -15.29 -33.16 -26.77
N ALA A 81 -16.57 -32.89 -27.01
CA ALA A 81 -17.54 -33.93 -27.30
C ALA A 81 -17.32 -34.40 -28.74
N ALA A 82 -17.03 -35.69 -28.92
CA ALA A 82 -17.43 -36.48 -30.09
C ALA A 82 -16.84 -37.91 -30.01
N PRO A 83 -17.36 -38.90 -30.78
CA PRO A 83 -18.67 -38.96 -31.41
C PRO A 83 -19.50 -40.15 -30.90
N GLU A 84 -20.81 -40.03 -31.02
CA GLU A 84 -21.71 -41.20 -31.08
C GLU A 84 -21.32 -41.99 -32.34
N ASN A 85 -20.96 -43.26 -32.17
CA ASN A 85 -20.81 -44.19 -33.27
C ASN A 85 -21.98 -45.19 -33.19
N GLU A 86 -22.60 -45.35 -34.35
CA GLU A 86 -23.67 -46.26 -34.75
C GLU A 86 -23.37 -47.75 -34.48
#